data_AF-A0A250ITU3-F1
#
_entry.id   AF-A0A250ITU3-F1
#
_cell.length_a   1.000
_cell.length_b   1.000
_cell.length_c   1.000
_cell.angle_alpha   90.00
_cell.angle_beta   90.00
_cell.angle_gamma   90.00
#
_symmetry.space_group_name_H-M   'P 1'
#
loop_
_entity.id
_entity.type
_entity.pdbx_description
1 polymer ?
#
loop_
_entity_poly.entity_id
_entity_poly.type
_entity_poly.pdbx_seq_one_letter_code
_entity_poly.pdbx_strand_id
1 'polypeptide(L)'
;MEITWFSMNFLRGCLAMFLLVGLSGTAGATAPVAEVVATQVLAADSLRAHTFSLLARGQVTEAIDYWVLTTGKEAPAWLLAMRTSFEAGKQVAGACQGVAQSIHTAFTQLGGKPEFVQLTTRSQKEFGYIMFKLTNGKDVNVSHTGYHVLVRMQGRAYDAYTGAAGMPWAEYMSRLGARLEITEKVVETVARVR
;
A
#
# COMPACT_ATOMS: atom_id res chain seq x y z
N MET A 1 60.08 -50.97 -40.52
CA MET A 1 59.69 -49.69 -41.15
C MET A 1 59.42 -48.75 -39.99
N GLU A 2 60.21 -47.68 -39.91
CA GLU A 2 60.19 -46.56 -38.94
C GLU A 2 60.39 -46.86 -37.44
N ILE A 3 61.09 -46.09 -36.61
CA ILE A 3 62.35 -45.28 -36.62
C ILE A 3 62.38 -44.61 -35.22
N THR A 4 63.53 -44.76 -34.51
CA THR A 4 64.09 -43.93 -33.39
C THR A 4 63.32 -43.77 -32.06
N TRP A 5 63.81 -44.28 -30.92
CA TRP A 5 64.94 -43.82 -30.05
C TRP A 5 64.71 -42.42 -29.42
N PHE A 6 64.38 -42.29 -28.12
CA PHE A 6 65.22 -42.25 -26.91
C PHE A 6 65.70 -40.83 -26.50
N SER A 7 65.12 -40.34 -25.41
CA SER A 7 65.73 -39.55 -24.30
C SER A 7 66.17 -38.08 -24.47
N MET A 8 66.22 -37.42 -23.30
CA MET A 8 66.86 -36.16 -22.94
C MET A 8 66.14 -34.85 -23.28
N ASN A 9 65.47 -34.26 -22.27
CA ASN A 9 65.92 -33.00 -21.67
C ASN A 9 65.06 -32.60 -20.47
N PHE A 10 65.36 -33.28 -19.37
CA PHE A 10 65.05 -32.91 -17.99
C PHE A 10 65.93 -31.71 -17.59
N LEU A 11 65.80 -30.53 -18.22
CA LEU A 11 66.60 -29.34 -17.84
C LEU A 11 66.07 -28.02 -18.43
N ARG A 12 64.78 -27.73 -18.30
CA ARG A 12 64.22 -26.37 -18.55
C ARG A 12 63.19 -25.94 -17.50
N GLY A 13 63.39 -26.38 -16.26
CA GLY A 13 62.94 -25.61 -15.11
C GLY A 13 63.81 -24.34 -14.97
N CYS A 14 63.18 -23.24 -14.56
CA CYS A 14 63.75 -21.97 -14.05
C CYS A 14 63.56 -20.67 -14.84
N LEU A 15 62.76 -20.59 -15.92
CA LEU A 15 62.52 -19.25 -16.53
C LEU A 15 61.11 -19.03 -17.13
N ALA A 16 60.06 -19.53 -16.48
CA ALA A 16 58.68 -19.16 -16.79
C ALA A 16 57.81 -19.06 -15.53
N MET A 17 58.41 -18.62 -14.43
CA MET A 17 57.75 -18.42 -13.14
C MET A 17 57.88 -16.95 -12.72
N PHE A 18 57.54 -16.00 -13.60
CA PHE A 18 57.52 -14.56 -13.24
C PHE A 18 56.58 -13.65 -14.07
N LEU A 19 55.71 -14.19 -14.93
CA LEU A 19 54.85 -13.33 -15.77
C LEU A 19 53.44 -13.89 -15.95
N LEU A 20 52.70 -14.04 -14.84
CA LEU A 20 51.21 -13.98 -14.82
C LEU A 20 50.66 -13.92 -13.38
N VAL A 21 51.40 -13.28 -12.46
CA VAL A 21 50.82 -12.69 -11.24
C VAL A 21 50.40 -11.29 -11.61
N GLY A 22 49.22 -11.15 -12.21
CA GLY A 22 48.82 -9.86 -12.75
C GLY A 22 47.39 -9.82 -13.26
N LEU A 23 46.44 -10.40 -12.52
CA LEU A 23 44.99 -10.18 -12.70
C LEU A 23 44.23 -10.48 -11.39
N SER A 24 44.85 -10.19 -10.24
CA SER A 24 44.13 -10.01 -8.97
C SER A 24 43.91 -8.52 -8.72
N GLY A 25 43.46 -7.81 -9.75
CA GLY A 25 42.86 -6.50 -9.56
C GLY A 25 41.46 -6.72 -9.05
N THR A 26 41.29 -6.89 -7.73
CA THR A 26 40.01 -6.57 -7.10
C THR A 26 39.81 -5.07 -7.29
N ALA A 27 39.31 -4.68 -8.46
CA ALA A 27 38.68 -3.40 -8.63
C ALA A 27 37.48 -3.43 -7.69
N GLY A 28 37.69 -2.95 -6.46
CA GLY A 28 36.63 -2.47 -5.60
C GLY A 28 36.02 -1.27 -6.31
N ALA A 29 35.23 -1.53 -7.35
CA ALA A 29 34.34 -0.56 -7.93
C ALA A 29 33.27 -0.32 -6.85
N THR A 30 33.55 0.60 -5.95
CA THR A 30 32.50 1.27 -5.19
C THR A 30 31.59 1.88 -6.24
N ALA A 31 30.40 1.28 -6.43
CA ALA A 31 29.39 1.85 -7.31
C ALA A 31 29.23 3.33 -6.93
N PRO A 32 29.24 4.26 -7.89
CA PRO A 32 29.11 5.68 -7.59
C PRO A 32 27.83 5.87 -6.79
N VAL A 33 27.89 6.67 -5.73
CA VAL A 33 26.77 6.89 -4.80
C VAL A 33 25.46 7.21 -5.54
N ALA A 34 25.54 7.93 -6.66
CA ALA A 34 24.41 8.25 -7.52
C ALA A 34 23.69 7.00 -8.09
N GLU A 35 24.43 5.97 -8.52
CA GLU A 35 23.87 4.74 -9.08
C GLU A 35 23.20 3.87 -8.00
N VAL A 36 23.83 3.79 -6.82
CA VAL A 36 23.26 3.12 -5.66
C VAL A 36 21.96 3.80 -5.23
N VAL A 37 21.96 5.14 -5.15
CA VAL A 37 20.77 5.94 -4.82
C VAL A 37 19.69 5.75 -5.87
N ALA A 38 20.01 5.82 -7.16
CA ALA A 38 19.04 5.62 -8.24
C ALA A 38 18.38 4.23 -8.16
N THR A 39 19.19 3.18 -7.93
CA THR A 39 18.68 1.81 -7.78
C THR A 39 17.78 1.67 -6.56
N GLN A 40 18.14 2.28 -5.43
CA GLN A 40 17.31 2.27 -4.22
C GLN A 40 15.99 3.01 -4.40
N VAL A 41 16.00 4.15 -5.09
CA VAL A 41 14.79 4.93 -5.40
C VAL A 41 13.88 4.12 -6.32
N LEU A 42 14.40 3.54 -7.40
CA LEU A 42 13.63 2.70 -8.31
C LEU A 42 13.02 1.48 -7.61
N ALA A 43 13.79 0.83 -6.72
CA ALA A 43 13.28 -0.29 -5.92
C ALA A 43 12.15 0.16 -4.97
N ALA A 44 12.31 1.30 -4.30
CA ALA A 44 11.28 1.85 -3.42
C ALA A 44 10.00 2.24 -4.17
N ASP A 45 10.14 2.80 -5.38
CA ASP A 45 9.01 3.15 -6.24
C ASP A 45 8.28 1.90 -6.73
N SER A 46 9.02 0.83 -7.07
CA SER A 46 8.43 -0.45 -7.47
C SER A 46 7.66 -1.13 -6.33
N LEU A 47 8.22 -1.12 -5.11
CA LEU A 47 7.57 -1.63 -3.89
C LEU A 47 6.27 -0.87 -3.63
N ARG A 48 6.32 0.46 -3.68
CA ARG A 48 5.17 1.33 -3.44
C ARG A 48 4.06 1.10 -4.47
N ALA A 49 4.41 1.12 -5.76
CA ALA A 49 3.46 0.96 -6.85
C ALA A 49 2.77 -0.42 -6.81
N HIS A 50 3.51 -1.48 -6.53
CA HIS A 50 2.95 -2.82 -6.44
C HIS A 50 2.06 -3.00 -5.20
N THR A 51 2.50 -2.51 -4.04
CA THR A 51 1.68 -2.49 -2.81
C THR A 51 0.39 -1.70 -3.03
N PHE A 52 0.47 -0.54 -3.68
CA PHE A 52 -0.70 0.26 -4.04
C PHE A 52 -1.68 -0.50 -4.94
N SER A 53 -1.17 -1.19 -5.96
CA SER A 53 -1.98 -1.99 -6.89
C SER A 53 -2.72 -3.14 -6.18
N LEU A 54 -2.08 -3.78 -5.18
CA LEU A 54 -2.73 -4.81 -4.36
C LEU A 54 -3.86 -4.20 -3.50
N LEU A 55 -3.61 -3.07 -2.83
CA LEU A 55 -4.65 -2.38 -2.05
C LEU A 55 -5.82 -1.91 -2.92
N ALA A 56 -5.56 -1.38 -4.12
CA ALA A 56 -6.61 -0.96 -5.05
C ALA A 56 -7.55 -2.11 -5.46
N ARG A 57 -7.05 -3.35 -5.43
CA ARG A 57 -7.83 -4.59 -5.68
C ARG A 57 -8.45 -5.19 -4.40
N GLY A 58 -8.24 -4.57 -3.24
CA GLY A 58 -8.68 -5.09 -1.95
C GLY A 58 -7.86 -6.25 -1.40
N GLN A 59 -6.69 -6.52 -1.99
CA GLN A 59 -5.78 -7.60 -1.62
C GLN A 59 -4.83 -7.15 -0.50
N VAL A 60 -5.39 -6.84 0.67
CA VAL A 60 -4.64 -6.23 1.79
C VAL A 60 -3.63 -7.21 2.39
N THR A 61 -4.00 -8.48 2.53
CA THR A 61 -3.11 -9.52 3.03
C THR A 61 -1.92 -9.70 2.08
N GLU A 62 -2.18 -9.82 0.78
CA GLU A 62 -1.12 -9.94 -0.22
C GLU A 62 -0.23 -8.68 -0.27
N ALA A 63 -0.79 -7.48 -0.05
CA ALA A 63 -0.01 -6.25 0.05
C ALA A 63 0.96 -6.27 1.25
N ILE A 64 0.51 -6.79 2.39
CA ILE A 64 1.33 -6.99 3.59
C ILE A 64 2.42 -8.03 3.33
N ASP A 65 2.06 -9.19 2.78
CA ASP A 65 3.00 -10.26 2.49
C ASP A 65 4.07 -9.81 1.49
N TYR A 66 3.66 -9.12 0.42
CA TYR A 66 4.57 -8.55 -0.57
C TYR A 66 5.55 -7.56 0.07
N TRP A 67 5.09 -6.70 0.97
CA TRP A 67 5.97 -5.79 1.71
C TRP A 67 7.01 -6.54 2.52
N VAL A 68 6.58 -7.52 3.31
CA VAL A 68 7.46 -8.30 4.18
C VAL A 68 8.49 -9.07 3.37
N LEU A 69 8.06 -9.76 2.31
CA LEU A 69 8.94 -10.55 1.44
C LEU A 69 9.94 -9.68 0.69
N THR A 70 9.53 -8.49 0.23
CA THR A 70 10.40 -7.60 -0.56
C THR A 70 11.39 -6.84 0.32
N THR A 71 11.00 -6.46 1.54
CA THR A 71 11.84 -5.63 2.42
C THR A 71 12.62 -6.42 3.47
N GLY A 72 12.22 -7.66 3.75
CA GLY A 72 12.73 -8.46 4.87
C GLY A 72 12.36 -7.89 6.25
N LYS A 73 11.38 -6.97 6.32
CA LYS A 73 10.95 -6.28 7.54
C LYS A 73 9.47 -6.50 7.79
N GLU A 74 9.04 -6.30 9.04
CA GLU A 74 7.62 -6.26 9.35
C GLU A 74 6.89 -5.17 8.55
N ALA A 75 5.61 -5.41 8.25
CA ALA A 75 4.76 -4.43 7.59
C ALA A 75 4.55 -3.20 8.49
N PRO A 76 4.58 -1.99 7.93
CA PRO A 76 4.47 -0.77 8.72
C PRO A 76 3.09 -0.64 9.36
N ALA A 77 3.01 0.03 10.51
CA ALA A 77 1.79 0.16 11.29
C ALA A 77 0.60 0.74 10.50
N TRP A 78 0.84 1.64 9.55
CA TRP A 78 -0.22 2.20 8.71
C TRP A 78 -0.86 1.15 7.77
N LEU A 79 -0.08 0.18 7.30
CA LEU A 79 -0.58 -0.89 6.42
C LEU A 79 -1.39 -1.91 7.23
N LEU A 80 -0.95 -2.20 8.45
CA LEU A 80 -1.72 -3.02 9.39
C LEU A 80 -3.02 -2.32 9.82
N ALA A 81 -2.99 -1.00 10.03
CA ALA A 81 -4.18 -0.21 10.35
C ALA A 81 -5.19 -0.17 9.18
N MET A 82 -4.70 -0.17 7.93
CA MET A 82 -5.56 -0.32 6.75
C MET A 82 -6.30 -1.65 6.78
N ARG A 83 -5.63 -2.77 7.10
CA ARG A 83 -6.28 -4.09 7.24
C ARG A 83 -7.40 -4.05 8.27
N THR A 84 -7.11 -3.52 9.46
CA THR A 84 -8.09 -3.50 10.56
C THR A 84 -9.28 -2.59 10.28
N SER A 85 -9.15 -1.62 9.36
CA SER A 85 -10.22 -0.69 8.98
C SER A 85 -11.44 -1.38 8.37
N PHE A 86 -11.28 -2.59 7.82
CA PHE A 86 -12.35 -3.35 7.17
C PHE A 86 -12.85 -4.53 8.01
N GLU A 87 -12.34 -4.70 9.23
CA GLU A 87 -12.81 -5.75 10.13
C GLU A 87 -14.23 -5.44 10.64
N ALA A 88 -15.01 -6.48 10.93
CA ALA A 88 -16.38 -6.34 11.41
C ALA A 88 -16.49 -5.47 12.69
N GLY A 89 -15.45 -5.47 13.56
CA GLY A 89 -15.41 -4.62 14.74
C GLY A 89 -15.34 -3.11 14.46
N LYS A 90 -15.04 -2.72 13.22
CA LYS A 90 -15.06 -1.30 12.77
C LYS A 90 -16.37 -0.90 12.13
N GLN A 91 -17.28 -1.85 11.89
CA GLN A 91 -18.62 -1.63 11.35
C GLN A 91 -19.58 -1.17 12.44
N VAL A 92 -19.25 -0.04 13.08
CA VAL A 92 -20.02 0.56 14.16
C VAL A 92 -20.20 2.05 13.92
N ALA A 93 -21.38 2.57 14.25
CA ALA A 93 -21.67 3.99 14.17
C ALA A 93 -20.68 4.80 15.05
N GLY A 94 -20.09 5.85 14.47
CA GLY A 94 -19.12 6.71 15.17
C GLY A 94 -17.65 6.27 15.10
N ALA A 95 -17.32 5.11 14.54
CA ALA A 95 -15.92 4.71 14.29
C ALA A 95 -15.34 5.29 12.98
N CYS A 96 -16.18 5.94 12.17
CA CYS A 96 -15.86 6.34 10.80
C CYS A 96 -14.62 7.25 10.69
N GLN A 97 -14.38 8.12 11.69
CA GLN A 97 -13.23 9.01 11.70
C GLN A 97 -11.90 8.25 11.77
N GLY A 98 -11.79 7.26 12.66
CA GLY A 98 -10.58 6.46 12.81
C GLY A 98 -10.31 5.60 11.58
N VAL A 99 -11.38 4.99 11.05
CA VAL A 99 -11.34 4.21 9.80
C VAL A 99 -10.88 5.07 8.63
N ALA A 100 -11.53 6.23 8.42
CA ALA A 100 -11.16 7.15 7.35
C ALA A 100 -9.70 7.60 7.48
N GLN A 101 -9.25 7.93 8.70
CA GLN A 101 -7.86 8.35 8.94
C GLN A 101 -6.86 7.25 8.57
N SER A 102 -7.09 6.01 8.99
CA SER A 102 -6.22 4.87 8.67
C SER A 102 -6.15 4.61 7.17
N ILE A 103 -7.29 4.62 6.48
CA ILE A 103 -7.37 4.42 5.03
C ILE A 103 -6.64 5.56 4.28
N HIS A 104 -6.92 6.81 4.66
CA HIS A 104 -6.29 7.97 4.04
C HIS A 104 -4.77 7.91 4.22
N THR A 105 -4.29 7.65 5.43
CA THR A 105 -2.85 7.55 5.69
C THR A 105 -2.22 6.47 4.82
N ALA A 106 -2.83 5.29 4.71
CA ALA A 106 -2.28 4.21 3.88
C ALA A 106 -2.16 4.62 2.40
N PHE A 107 -3.20 5.21 1.82
CA PHE A 107 -3.13 5.68 0.43
C PHE A 107 -2.13 6.82 0.24
N THR A 108 -2.01 7.77 1.18
CA THR A 108 -1.01 8.84 1.12
C THR A 108 0.42 8.29 1.18
N GLN A 109 0.72 7.34 2.07
CA GLN A 109 2.04 6.71 2.18
C GLN A 109 2.45 6.01 0.88
N LEU A 110 1.46 5.54 0.11
CA LEU A 110 1.64 4.89 -1.17
C LEU A 110 1.63 5.86 -2.36
N GLY A 111 1.67 7.18 -2.13
CA GLY A 111 1.69 8.21 -3.19
C GLY A 111 0.32 8.49 -3.82
N GLY A 112 -0.74 7.97 -3.23
CA GLY A 112 -2.11 8.26 -3.62
C GLY A 112 -2.54 9.69 -3.30
N LYS A 113 -3.68 10.08 -3.88
CA LYS A 113 -4.37 11.35 -3.60
C LYS A 113 -5.77 11.07 -3.01
N PRO A 114 -5.85 10.43 -1.81
CA PRO A 114 -7.12 10.24 -1.14
C PRO A 114 -7.71 11.59 -0.71
N GLU A 115 -9.03 11.68 -0.70
CA GLU A 115 -9.80 12.82 -0.21
C GLU A 115 -10.62 12.38 0.99
N PHE A 116 -10.64 13.15 2.07
CA PHE A 116 -11.69 12.97 3.08
C PHE A 116 -12.99 13.56 2.56
N VAL A 117 -14.05 12.76 2.59
CA VAL A 117 -15.39 13.20 2.23
C VAL A 117 -16.27 13.14 3.46
N GLN A 118 -16.75 14.31 3.86
CA GLN A 118 -17.72 14.48 4.93
C GLN A 118 -19.13 14.43 4.34
N LEU A 119 -19.98 13.61 4.95
CA LEU A 119 -21.40 13.52 4.69
C LEU A 119 -22.17 14.04 5.90
N THR A 120 -23.07 15.00 5.66
CA THR A 120 -23.90 15.57 6.71
C THR A 120 -25.37 15.65 6.32
N THR A 121 -26.27 15.42 7.27
CA THR A 121 -27.70 15.74 7.12
C THR A 121 -27.97 17.21 7.52
N ARG A 122 -28.86 17.92 6.81
CA ARG A 122 -29.14 19.36 7.05
C ARG A 122 -29.51 19.73 8.50
N SER A 123 -30.12 18.85 9.28
CA SER A 123 -30.47 19.09 10.69
C SER A 123 -30.07 17.91 11.56
N GLN A 124 -28.99 18.08 12.34
CA GLN A 124 -28.57 17.10 13.34
C GLN A 124 -29.53 16.99 14.53
N LYS A 125 -30.40 17.99 14.74
CA LYS A 125 -31.27 18.10 15.91
C LYS A 125 -32.59 17.33 15.79
N GLU A 126 -33.05 17.04 14.57
CA GLU A 126 -34.35 16.38 14.35
C GLU A 126 -34.21 14.90 13.94
N PHE A 127 -33.41 14.63 12.91
CA PHE A 127 -33.18 13.27 12.39
C PHE A 127 -31.75 13.11 11.88
N GLY A 128 -30.80 13.10 12.81
CA GLY A 128 -29.39 12.92 12.49
C GLY A 128 -29.01 11.46 12.29
N TYR A 129 -29.67 10.67 11.46
CA TYR A 129 -29.16 9.34 11.15
C TYR A 129 -28.84 9.19 9.67
N ILE A 130 -27.76 8.44 9.41
CA ILE A 130 -27.39 8.00 8.07
C ILE A 130 -27.34 6.47 8.12
N MET A 131 -28.12 5.86 7.25
CA MET A 131 -28.18 4.42 7.02
C MET A 131 -27.39 4.06 5.77
N PHE A 132 -26.89 2.83 5.73
CA PHE A 132 -26.26 2.25 4.56
C PHE A 132 -26.86 0.86 4.26
N LYS A 133 -27.20 0.62 3.01
CA LYS A 133 -27.76 -0.65 2.55
C LYS A 133 -26.65 -1.61 2.12
N LEU A 134 -26.47 -2.68 2.89
CA LEU A 134 -25.52 -3.75 2.59
C LEU A 134 -25.97 -4.57 1.35
N THR A 135 -25.02 -5.27 0.74
CA THR A 135 -25.27 -6.16 -0.41
C THR A 135 -26.24 -7.29 -0.11
N ASN A 136 -26.31 -7.74 1.14
CA ASN A 136 -27.27 -8.74 1.60
C ASN A 136 -28.68 -8.17 1.88
N GLY A 137 -28.92 -6.89 1.55
CA GLY A 137 -30.20 -6.20 1.72
C GLY A 137 -30.46 -5.67 3.13
N LYS A 138 -29.56 -5.90 4.09
CA LYS A 138 -29.67 -5.36 5.46
C LYS A 138 -29.29 -3.89 5.49
N ASP A 139 -30.05 -3.09 6.24
CA ASP A 139 -29.69 -1.72 6.56
C ASP A 139 -28.86 -1.66 7.85
N VAL A 140 -27.78 -0.90 7.83
CA VAL A 140 -26.92 -0.63 8.98
C VAL A 140 -26.83 0.86 9.23
N ASN A 141 -26.69 1.24 10.50
CA ASN A 141 -26.53 2.64 10.87
C ASN A 141 -25.03 3.02 10.79
N VAL A 142 -24.70 3.98 9.92
CA VAL A 142 -23.34 4.50 9.77
C VAL A 142 -23.09 5.78 10.57
N SER A 143 -24.16 6.45 11.01
CA SER A 143 -24.10 7.61 11.89
C SER A 143 -25.40 7.83 12.65
N HIS A 144 -25.31 8.06 13.96
CA HIS A 144 -26.43 8.47 14.83
C HIS A 144 -26.54 9.99 15.02
N THR A 145 -25.61 10.77 14.46
CA THR A 145 -25.57 12.24 14.61
C THR A 145 -25.75 12.97 13.27
N GLY A 146 -25.88 12.22 12.18
CA GLY A 146 -26.03 12.77 10.85
C GLY A 146 -24.70 13.27 10.31
N TYR A 147 -23.60 12.83 10.92
CA TYR A 147 -22.22 13.10 10.52
C TYR A 147 -21.53 11.78 10.21
N HIS A 148 -21.03 11.64 9.00
CA HIS A 148 -20.22 10.50 8.58
C HIS A 148 -19.04 10.99 7.76
N VAL A 149 -17.90 10.31 7.87
CA VAL A 149 -16.71 10.65 7.09
C VAL A 149 -16.10 9.37 6.53
N LEU A 150 -15.65 9.46 5.29
CA LEU A 150 -15.02 8.35 4.58
C LEU A 150 -13.91 8.87 3.67
N VAL A 151 -13.23 7.97 2.99
CA VAL A 151 -12.20 8.32 2.01
C VAL A 151 -12.73 8.11 0.60
N ARG A 152 -12.50 9.08 -0.29
CA ARG A 152 -12.68 8.92 -1.73
C ARG A 152 -11.33 8.87 -2.41
N MET A 153 -11.14 7.90 -3.30
CA MET A 153 -9.95 7.82 -4.12
C MET A 153 -10.28 7.11 -5.44
N GLN A 154 -9.81 7.66 -6.58
CA GLN A 154 -10.01 7.10 -7.92
C GLN A 154 -11.47 6.71 -8.22
N GLY A 155 -12.42 7.56 -7.82
CA GLY A 155 -13.86 7.33 -8.04
C GLY A 155 -14.48 6.23 -7.15
N ARG A 156 -13.79 5.82 -6.09
CA ARG A 156 -14.27 4.81 -5.13
C ARG A 156 -14.36 5.37 -3.72
N ALA A 157 -15.41 4.97 -3.00
CA ALA A 157 -15.62 5.18 -1.58
C ALA A 157 -14.93 4.07 -0.78
N TYR A 158 -14.27 4.44 0.31
CA TYR A 158 -13.64 3.54 1.26
C TYR A 158 -14.06 3.90 2.69
N ASP A 159 -14.68 2.94 3.35
CA ASP A 159 -15.14 2.97 4.74
C ASP A 159 -15.12 1.55 5.32
N ALA A 160 -15.66 1.35 6.52
CA ALA A 160 -15.71 0.02 7.15
C ALA A 160 -16.66 -0.99 6.46
N TYR A 161 -17.61 -0.52 5.65
CA TYR A 161 -18.69 -1.33 5.07
C TYR A 161 -18.50 -1.66 3.59
N THR A 162 -17.62 -0.92 2.90
CA THR A 162 -17.31 -1.08 1.48
C THR A 162 -16.27 -2.16 1.21
N GLY A 163 -15.59 -2.63 2.26
CA GLY A 163 -14.51 -3.61 2.15
C GLY A 163 -13.24 -3.01 1.54
N ALA A 164 -12.18 -3.81 1.52
CA ALA A 164 -10.84 -3.30 1.16
C ALA A 164 -10.70 -2.82 -0.29
N ALA A 165 -11.48 -3.38 -1.22
CA ALA A 165 -11.49 -2.91 -2.60
C ALA A 165 -12.23 -1.56 -2.75
N GLY A 166 -12.88 -1.08 -1.70
CA GLY A 166 -13.81 0.05 -1.77
C GLY A 166 -15.02 -0.25 -2.66
N MET A 167 -15.86 0.76 -2.85
CA MET A 167 -17.07 0.69 -3.66
C MET A 167 -17.10 1.83 -4.67
N PRO A 168 -17.60 1.65 -5.91
CA PRO A 168 -17.80 2.76 -6.84
C PRO A 168 -18.58 3.91 -6.17
N TRP A 169 -18.14 5.15 -6.35
CA TRP A 169 -18.72 6.31 -5.66
C TRP A 169 -20.23 6.43 -5.86
N ALA A 170 -20.69 6.30 -7.12
CA ALA A 170 -22.11 6.37 -7.45
C ALA A 170 -22.93 5.27 -6.74
N GLU A 171 -22.38 4.05 -6.67
CA GLU A 171 -23.01 2.95 -5.97
C GLU A 171 -23.08 3.21 -4.46
N TYR A 172 -21.98 3.69 -3.87
CA TYR A 172 -21.94 4.06 -2.46
C TYR A 172 -23.01 5.08 -2.10
N MET A 173 -23.10 6.17 -2.87
CA MET A 173 -24.11 7.21 -2.66
C MET A 173 -25.53 6.68 -2.83
N SER A 174 -25.76 5.76 -3.77
CA SER A 174 -27.09 5.15 -3.98
C SER A 174 -27.55 4.24 -2.83
N ARG A 175 -26.61 3.73 -2.02
CA ARG A 175 -26.89 2.86 -0.86
C ARG A 175 -27.12 3.66 0.42
N LEU A 176 -26.84 4.95 0.43
CA LEU A 176 -27.08 5.80 1.59
C LEU A 176 -28.56 6.15 1.69
N GLY A 177 -29.07 6.13 2.92
CA GLY A 177 -30.43 6.54 3.24
C GLY A 177 -30.46 7.45 4.46
N ALA A 178 -31.21 8.54 4.39
CA ALA A 178 -31.50 9.41 5.51
C ALA A 178 -32.90 10.03 5.33
N ARG A 179 -33.50 10.48 6.42
CA ARG A 179 -34.78 11.23 6.35
C ARG A 179 -34.61 12.63 5.77
N LEU A 180 -33.44 13.20 5.95
CA LEU A 180 -33.07 14.51 5.44
C LEU A 180 -32.04 14.32 4.34
N GLU A 181 -31.97 15.30 3.44
CA GLU A 181 -30.95 15.33 2.39
C GLU A 181 -29.54 15.20 2.99
N ILE A 182 -28.74 14.33 2.38
CA ILE A 182 -27.31 14.15 2.69
C ILE A 182 -26.53 15.10 1.78
N THR A 183 -25.77 16.00 2.38
CA THR A 183 -24.85 16.89 1.68
C THR A 183 -23.42 16.35 1.77
N GLU A 184 -22.68 16.45 0.68
CA GLU A 184 -21.27 16.06 0.58
C GLU A 184 -20.35 17.27 0.66
N LYS A 185 -19.22 17.16 1.37
CA LYS A 185 -18.13 18.14 1.34
C LYS A 185 -16.77 17.44 1.42
N VAL A 186 -15.86 17.78 0.50
CA VAL A 186 -14.45 17.41 0.64
C VAL A 186 -13.81 18.28 1.72
N VAL A 187 -13.10 17.66 2.66
CA VAL A 187 -12.45 18.34 3.79
C VAL A 187 -10.97 17.98 3.84
N GLU A 188 -10.15 18.89 4.36
CA GLU A 188 -8.70 18.66 4.48
C GLU A 188 -8.34 17.72 5.64
N THR A 189 -9.12 17.78 6.72
CA THR A 189 -8.90 17.00 7.94
C THR A 189 -10.21 16.47 8.51
N VAL A 190 -10.12 15.36 9.23
CA VAL A 190 -11.27 14.81 9.96
C VAL A 190 -11.35 15.47 11.33
N ALA A 191 -12.44 16.20 11.58
CA ALA A 191 -12.71 16.75 12.89
C ALA A 191 -12.94 15.61 13.91
N ARG A 192 -12.22 15.63 15.03
CA ARG A 192 -12.58 14.78 16.17
C ARG A 192 -13.87 15.30 16.76
N VAL A 193 -14.93 14.50 16.67
CA VAL A 193 -16.15 14.74 17.44
C VAL A 193 -15.78 14.49 18.90
N ARG A 194 -15.85 15.54 19.73
CA ARG A 194 -15.63 15.47 21.18
C ARG A 194 -16.84 14.91 21.88
#